data_AF-A0A1J3HC63-F1
#
_entry.id   AF-A0A1J3HC63-F1
#
_cell.length_a   1.000
_cell.length_b   1.000
_cell.length_c   1.000
_cell.angle_alpha   90.00
_cell.angle_beta   90.00
_cell.angle_gamma   90.00
#
_symmetry.space_group_name_H-M   'P 1'
#
loop_
_entity.id
_entity.type
_entity.pdbx_description
1 polymer ?
#
loop_
_entity_poly.entity_id
_entity_poly.type
_entity_poly.pdbx_seq_one_letter_code
_entity_poly.pdbx_strand_id
1 'polypeptide(L)'
;KIVFTVKEDEPVDATLIGRAYLPVTEVITGRPIDRWLDLLDEHKIPIQGGAKIHVRVKFNSVRRDVDWNKGIILPSFKGVPNAYFNQREGCKVTLYQDAHVLGEFPDITLAGGQAIYKHHRCWEEIFDAIWDAKHLIYITGW
;
A
#
# COMPACT_ATOMS: atom_id res chain seq x y z
N LYS A 1 19.90 10.39 6.29
CA LYS A 1 20.67 9.12 6.27
C LYS A 1 19.69 7.97 6.36
N ILE A 2 19.97 6.83 5.74
CA ILE A 2 19.29 5.56 6.02
C ILE A 2 20.06 4.89 7.16
N VAL A 3 19.33 4.35 8.14
CA VAL A 3 19.92 3.71 9.32
C VAL A 3 19.48 2.25 9.35
N PHE A 4 20.44 1.35 9.34
CA PHE A 4 20.20 -0.07 9.55
C PHE A 4 20.50 -0.36 11.01
N THR A 5 19.54 -0.94 11.74
CA THR A 5 19.72 -1.31 13.15
C THR A 5 19.66 -2.82 13.25
N VAL A 6 20.72 -3.43 13.78
CA VAL A 6 20.77 -4.86 14.07
C VAL A 6 20.41 -5.03 15.53
N LYS A 7 19.41 -5.88 15.80
CA LYS A 7 18.93 -6.20 17.13
C LYS A 7 18.85 -7.71 17.28
N GLU A 8 19.03 -8.16 18.51
CA GLU A 8 18.66 -9.48 18.96
C GLU A 8 17.32 -9.38 19.68
N ASP A 9 16.34 -10.15 19.21
CA ASP A 9 14.97 -10.12 19.75
C ASP A 9 14.85 -11.20 20.84
N GLU A 10 15.36 -10.89 22.03
CA GLU A 10 15.26 -11.77 23.18
C GLU A 10 13.86 -11.65 23.81
N PRO A 11 13.29 -12.74 24.36
CA PRO A 11 11.93 -12.75 24.92
C PRO A 11 11.68 -11.73 26.05
N VAL A 12 12.74 -11.24 26.70
CA VAL A 12 12.67 -10.32 27.85
C VAL A 12 12.95 -8.87 27.45
N ASP A 13 13.90 -8.63 26.55
CA ASP A 13 14.23 -7.29 26.04
C ASP A 13 15.01 -7.36 24.72
N ALA A 14 14.70 -6.49 23.76
CA ALA A 14 15.40 -6.47 22.48
C ALA A 14 16.76 -5.76 22.61
N THR A 15 17.85 -6.53 22.55
CA THR A 15 19.22 -6.00 22.70
C THR A 15 19.73 -5.37 21.41
N LEU A 16 20.23 -4.13 21.49
CA LEU A 16 20.88 -3.46 20.36
C LEU A 16 22.28 -4.04 20.12
N ILE A 17 22.51 -4.62 18.94
CA ILE A 17 23.85 -5.07 18.51
C ILE A 17 24.66 -3.91 17.92
N GLY A 18 24.02 -3.09 17.06
CA GLY A 18 24.70 -1.95 16.43
C GLY A 18 23.89 -1.29 15.32
N ARG A 19 24.41 -0.15 14.83
CA ARG A 19 23.80 0.63 13.75
C ARG A 19 24.78 0.92 12.62
N ALA A 20 24.35 0.74 11.39
CA ALA A 20 25.07 1.16 10.19
C ALA A 20 24.36 2.34 9.51
N TYR A 21 25.14 3.21 8.88
CA TYR A 21 24.65 4.48 8.33
C TYR A 21 24.99 4.64 6.85
N LEU A 22 23.98 4.96 6.06
CA LEU A 22 24.12 5.28 4.64
C LEU A 22 23.67 6.72 4.37
N PRO A 23 24.57 7.63 3.95
CA PRO A 23 24.20 9.01 3.61
C PRO A 23 23.15 9.07 2.51
N VAL A 24 22.12 9.90 2.70
CA VAL A 24 21.04 10.08 1.69
C VAL A 24 21.56 10.79 0.45
N THR A 25 22.59 11.62 0.58
CA THR A 25 23.26 12.27 -0.55
C THR A 25 23.81 11.27 -1.58
N GLU A 26 24.18 10.06 -1.16
CA GLU A 26 24.59 8.99 -2.07
C GLU A 26 23.38 8.33 -2.73
N VAL A 27 22.34 8.05 -1.94
CA VAL A 27 21.13 7.33 -2.35
C VAL A 27 20.26 8.14 -3.31
N ILE A 28 20.15 9.45 -3.09
CA ILE A 28 19.23 10.35 -3.82
C ILE A 28 19.57 10.45 -5.31
N THR A 29 20.80 10.10 -5.70
CA THR A 29 21.23 9.98 -7.10
C THR A 29 20.42 8.94 -7.88
N GLY A 30 19.78 8.00 -7.17
CA GLY A 30 19.00 6.90 -7.73
C GLY A 30 19.85 5.81 -8.40
N ARG A 31 21.18 5.84 -8.19
CA ARG A 31 22.09 4.74 -8.55
C ARG A 31 21.97 3.63 -7.50
N PRO A 32 22.03 2.35 -7.90
CA PRO A 32 22.12 1.25 -6.94
C PRO A 32 23.40 1.38 -6.10
N ILE A 33 23.28 1.19 -4.80
CA ILE A 33 24.38 1.07 -3.84
C ILE A 33 24.42 -0.37 -3.39
N ASP A 34 25.61 -0.98 -3.42
CA ASP A 34 25.84 -2.36 -3.00
C ASP A 34 27.19 -2.40 -2.27
N ARG A 35 27.19 -2.39 -0.94
CA ARG A 35 28.43 -2.32 -0.16
C ARG A 35 28.28 -2.82 1.27
N TRP A 36 29.43 -3.08 1.88
CA TRP A 36 29.59 -3.31 3.32
C TRP A 36 29.65 -1.98 4.08
N LEU A 37 28.90 -1.88 5.17
CA LEU A 37 28.90 -0.76 6.10
C LEU A 37 29.33 -1.25 7.48
N ASP A 38 30.19 -0.48 8.16
CA ASP A 38 30.59 -0.80 9.53
C ASP A 38 29.39 -0.65 10.49
N LEU A 39 29.25 -1.62 11.39
CA LEU A 39 28.32 -1.52 12.52
C LEU A 39 28.98 -0.69 13.62
N LEU A 40 28.26 0.32 14.07
CA LEU A 40 28.70 1.24 15.11
C LEU A 40 27.85 1.10 16.36
N ASP A 41 28.46 1.36 17.51
CA ASP A 41 27.79 1.46 18.80
C ASP A 41 27.02 2.79 18.95
N GLU A 42 26.52 3.06 20.15
CA GLU A 42 25.78 4.28 20.46
C GLU A 42 26.63 5.56 20.38
N HIS A 43 27.94 5.42 20.55
CA HIS A 43 28.92 6.50 20.44
C HIS A 43 29.46 6.68 19.02
N LYS A 44 28.93 5.92 18.04
CA LYS A 44 29.37 5.88 16.64
C LYS A 44 30.80 5.35 16.47
N ILE A 45 31.25 4.52 17.39
CA ILE A 45 32.52 3.81 17.31
C ILE A 45 32.25 2.41 16.72
N PRO A 46 33.11 1.88 15.84
CA PRO A 46 32.97 0.52 15.35
C PRO A 46 32.83 -0.48 16.49
N ILE A 47 31.84 -1.36 16.40
CA ILE A 47 31.61 -2.37 17.44
C ILE A 47 32.79 -3.37 17.51
N GLN A 48 32.91 -4.04 18.66
CA GLN A 48 33.96 -5.03 18.88
C GLN A 48 33.97 -6.09 17.77
N GLY A 49 35.17 -6.39 17.26
CA GLY A 49 35.36 -7.34 16.14
C GLY A 49 35.20 -6.72 14.75
N GLY A 50 34.89 -5.41 14.64
CA GLY A 50 34.84 -4.72 13.35
C GLY A 50 33.73 -5.23 12.43
N ALA A 51 32.62 -5.66 13.01
CA ALA A 51 31.51 -6.25 12.28
C ALA A 51 30.93 -5.28 11.24
N LYS A 52 30.49 -5.84 10.11
CA LYS A 52 29.92 -5.09 8.99
C LYS A 52 28.61 -5.72 8.54
N ILE A 53 27.72 -4.90 7.98
CA ILE A 53 26.49 -5.34 7.32
C ILE A 53 26.58 -5.06 5.82
N HIS A 54 26.23 -6.05 5.01
CA HIS A 54 26.11 -5.89 3.57
C HIS A 54 24.71 -5.41 3.19
N VAL A 55 24.61 -4.30 2.47
CA VAL A 55 23.32 -3.74 2.06
C VAL A 55 23.29 -3.40 0.58
N ARG A 56 22.14 -3.67 -0.05
CA ARG A 56 21.81 -3.22 -1.39
C ARG A 56 20.63 -2.26 -1.35
N VAL A 57 20.84 -1.02 -1.79
CA VAL A 57 19.84 0.05 -1.70
C VAL A 57 19.72 0.76 -3.05
N LYS A 58 18.50 0.98 -3.52
CA LYS A 58 18.22 1.82 -4.68
C LYS A 58 17.00 2.69 -4.38
N PHE A 59 17.16 4.00 -4.51
CA PHE A 59 16.03 4.91 -4.48
C PHE A 59 15.45 5.07 -5.88
N ASN A 60 14.14 4.85 -5.99
CA ASN A 60 13.38 5.14 -7.19
C ASN A 60 12.48 6.35 -6.89
N SER A 61 12.78 7.49 -7.50
CA SER A 61 11.89 8.66 -7.43
C SER A 61 10.54 8.34 -8.05
N VAL A 62 9.46 8.89 -7.50
CA VAL A 62 8.11 8.77 -8.07
C VAL A 62 8.05 9.18 -9.54
N ARG A 63 8.89 10.14 -9.97
CA ARG A 63 8.98 10.58 -11.37
C ARG A 63 9.51 9.49 -12.34
N ARG A 64 10.09 8.42 -11.82
CA ARG A 64 10.54 7.26 -12.62
C ARG A 64 9.44 6.22 -12.81
N ASP A 65 8.35 6.32 -12.04
CA ASP A 65 7.18 5.49 -12.25
C ASP A 65 6.54 5.87 -13.59
N VAL A 66 6.19 4.86 -14.40
CA VAL A 66 5.65 5.06 -15.74
C VAL A 66 4.27 5.71 -15.72
N ASP A 67 3.53 5.59 -14.62
CA ASP A 67 2.16 6.08 -14.44
C ASP A 67 2.11 7.37 -13.60
N TRP A 68 3.27 7.87 -13.14
CA TRP A 68 3.33 9.09 -12.34
C TRP A 68 2.71 10.29 -13.08
N ASN A 69 1.73 10.92 -12.42
CA ASN A 69 1.00 12.09 -12.93
C ASN A 69 0.24 11.83 -14.24
N LYS A 70 -0.16 10.58 -14.51
CA LYS A 70 -0.93 10.22 -15.72
C LYS A 70 -2.33 9.66 -15.43
N GLY A 71 -2.66 9.39 -14.17
CA GLY A 71 -3.90 8.70 -13.81
C GLY A 71 -3.89 7.25 -14.29
N ILE A 72 -5.09 6.67 -14.48
CA ILE A 72 -5.24 5.30 -14.99
C ILE A 72 -5.20 5.34 -16.52
N ILE A 73 -4.16 4.75 -17.11
CA ILE A 73 -4.07 4.54 -18.56
C ILE A 73 -4.47 3.11 -18.89
N LEU A 74 -5.56 2.96 -19.64
CA LEU A 74 -6.00 1.68 -20.17
C LEU A 74 -5.49 1.47 -21.62
N PRO A 75 -5.15 0.24 -22.03
CA PRO A 75 -5.24 -1.02 -21.26
C PRO A 75 -4.00 -1.35 -20.43
N SER A 76 -3.05 -0.41 -20.28
CA SER A 76 -1.75 -0.67 -19.63
C SER A 76 -1.82 -0.87 -18.12
N PHE A 77 -2.86 -0.38 -17.45
CA PHE A 77 -3.01 -0.48 -16.01
C PHE A 77 -3.30 -1.93 -15.58
N LYS A 78 -2.40 -2.50 -14.77
CA LYS A 78 -2.47 -3.90 -14.29
C LYS A 78 -2.83 -4.02 -12.80
N GLY A 79 -3.29 -2.93 -12.20
CA GLY A 79 -3.53 -2.85 -10.76
C GLY A 79 -2.29 -2.42 -9.98
N VAL A 80 -2.45 -2.37 -8.66
CA VAL A 80 -1.40 -1.96 -7.72
C VAL A 80 -0.37 -3.09 -7.57
N PRO A 81 0.95 -2.83 -7.70
CA PRO A 81 1.98 -3.84 -7.55
C PRO A 81 2.18 -4.26 -6.09
N ASN A 82 2.72 -5.46 -5.87
CA ASN A 82 3.03 -6.03 -4.54
C ASN A 82 1.82 -6.13 -3.59
N ALA A 83 0.61 -6.30 -4.13
CA ALA A 83 -0.61 -6.56 -3.36
C ALA A 83 -0.89 -8.07 -3.25
N TYR A 84 -1.49 -8.51 -2.14
CA TYR A 84 -1.89 -9.91 -1.95
C TYR A 84 -3.00 -10.34 -2.92
N PHE A 85 -3.98 -9.45 -3.15
CA PHE A 85 -5.04 -9.65 -4.13
C PHE A 85 -4.78 -8.81 -5.39
N ASN A 86 -4.71 -9.49 -6.54
CA ASN A 86 -4.53 -8.85 -7.84
C ASN A 86 -5.85 -8.25 -8.36
N GLN A 87 -5.73 -7.31 -9.31
CA GLN A 87 -6.87 -6.73 -10.03
C GLN A 87 -7.71 -7.81 -10.72
N ARG A 88 -9.03 -7.62 -10.72
CA ARG A 88 -10.01 -8.46 -11.42
C ARG A 88 -10.77 -7.62 -12.44
N GLU A 89 -11.05 -8.21 -13.60
CA GLU A 89 -11.79 -7.59 -14.69
C GLU A 89 -13.21 -8.16 -14.77
N GLY A 90 -14.11 -7.45 -15.47
CA GLY A 90 -15.52 -7.87 -15.60
C GLY A 90 -16.34 -7.70 -14.31
N CYS A 91 -15.84 -6.93 -13.35
CA CYS A 91 -16.54 -6.64 -12.10
C CYS A 91 -17.65 -5.59 -12.30
N LYS A 92 -18.69 -5.67 -11.47
CA LYS A 92 -19.65 -4.58 -11.24
C LYS A 92 -19.51 -4.10 -9.81
N VAL A 93 -19.38 -2.79 -9.63
CA VAL A 93 -19.31 -2.15 -8.32
C VAL A 93 -20.54 -1.29 -8.13
N THR A 94 -21.25 -1.50 -7.03
CA THR A 94 -22.32 -0.62 -6.56
C THR A 94 -21.74 0.34 -5.53
N LEU A 95 -21.94 1.64 -5.71
CA LEU A 95 -21.49 2.66 -4.78
C LEU A 95 -22.63 3.04 -3.86
N TYR A 96 -22.39 2.99 -2.55
CA TYR A 96 -23.36 3.39 -1.54
C TYR A 96 -22.94 4.72 -0.90
N GLN A 97 -23.83 5.71 -1.01
CA GLN A 97 -23.77 6.94 -0.25
C GLN A 97 -24.61 6.70 1.00
N ASP A 98 -23.96 6.52 2.15
CA ASP A 98 -24.59 6.18 3.43
C ASP A 98 -25.30 4.80 3.47
N ALA A 99 -25.84 4.46 4.65
CA ALA A 99 -26.58 3.21 4.88
C ALA A 99 -27.90 3.16 4.10
N HIS A 100 -28.57 4.30 3.98
CA HIS A 100 -29.84 4.45 3.31
C HIS A 100 -29.96 5.88 2.79
N VAL A 101 -30.76 6.07 1.74
CA VAL A 101 -30.90 7.34 1.05
C VAL A 101 -32.37 7.65 0.82
N LEU A 102 -32.82 8.78 1.40
CA LEU A 102 -34.17 9.33 1.27
C LEU A 102 -34.14 10.56 0.36
N GLY A 103 -35.14 10.70 -0.50
CA GLY A 103 -35.37 11.93 -1.29
C GLY A 103 -35.07 11.81 -2.78
N GLU A 104 -35.32 12.91 -3.47
CA GLU A 104 -35.05 13.10 -4.89
C GLU A 104 -33.68 13.76 -5.06
N PHE A 105 -32.82 13.13 -5.86
CA PHE A 105 -31.50 13.66 -6.20
C PHE A 105 -31.58 14.38 -7.53
N PRO A 106 -30.75 15.42 -7.76
CA PRO A 106 -30.66 16.01 -9.08
C PRO A 106 -30.21 14.96 -10.08
N ASP A 107 -30.75 15.03 -11.30
CA ASP A 107 -30.33 14.17 -12.38
C ASP A 107 -28.86 14.45 -12.73
N ILE A 108 -28.02 13.43 -12.55
CA ILE A 108 -26.61 13.47 -12.96
C ILE A 108 -26.45 12.59 -14.18
N THR A 109 -26.32 13.21 -15.35
CA THR A 109 -26.13 12.50 -16.62
C THR A 109 -24.74 11.88 -16.68
N LEU A 110 -24.68 10.58 -16.93
CA LEU A 110 -23.44 9.83 -17.07
C LEU A 110 -22.88 9.94 -18.51
N ALA A 111 -21.60 9.58 -18.66
CA ALA A 111 -20.95 9.55 -19.96
C ALA A 111 -21.75 8.73 -20.98
N GLY A 112 -21.87 9.26 -22.20
CA GLY A 112 -22.71 8.70 -23.27
C GLY A 112 -24.16 9.21 -23.26
N GLY A 113 -24.60 9.96 -22.25
CA GLY A 113 -25.90 10.65 -22.23
C GLY A 113 -27.13 9.75 -22.12
N GLN A 114 -26.92 8.44 -22.00
CA GLN A 114 -27.98 7.42 -22.08
C GLN A 114 -28.55 7.03 -20.70
N ALA A 115 -27.87 7.41 -19.61
CA ALA A 115 -28.26 7.05 -18.26
C ALA A 115 -28.08 8.20 -17.27
N ILE A 116 -29.00 8.27 -16.32
CA ILE A 116 -28.93 9.13 -15.14
C ILE A 116 -28.34 8.30 -14.00
N TYR A 117 -27.45 8.89 -13.20
CA TYR A 117 -26.89 8.26 -12.02
C TYR A 117 -28.01 7.80 -11.08
N LYS A 118 -27.97 6.53 -10.66
CA LYS A 118 -28.93 5.96 -9.73
C LYS A 118 -28.28 5.82 -8.36
N HIS A 119 -28.91 6.42 -7.35
CA HIS A 119 -28.53 6.21 -5.96
C HIS A 119 -28.99 4.82 -5.49
N HIS A 120 -28.08 4.09 -4.86
CA HIS A 120 -28.33 2.76 -4.29
C HIS A 120 -28.45 2.83 -2.76
N ARG A 121 -29.15 1.86 -2.16
CA ARG A 121 -29.45 1.84 -0.72
C ARG A 121 -28.76 0.66 -0.05
N CYS A 122 -27.66 0.93 0.66
CA CYS A 122 -26.77 -0.09 1.21
C CYS A 122 -27.49 -1.13 2.06
N TRP A 123 -28.24 -0.69 3.08
CA TRP A 123 -28.90 -1.60 4.01
C TRP A 123 -30.08 -2.35 3.39
N GLU A 124 -30.76 -1.78 2.39
CA GLU A 124 -31.80 -2.52 1.65
C GLU A 124 -31.16 -3.63 0.81
N GLU A 125 -30.10 -3.33 0.06
CA GLU A 125 -29.43 -4.36 -0.76
C GLU A 125 -28.68 -5.41 0.09
N ILE A 126 -28.14 -5.02 1.26
CA ILE A 126 -27.59 -5.99 2.22
C ILE A 126 -28.71 -6.87 2.78
N PHE A 127 -29.86 -6.29 3.13
CA PHE A 127 -31.03 -7.05 3.61
C PHE A 127 -31.47 -8.06 2.55
N ASP A 128 -31.64 -7.63 1.29
CA ASP A 128 -32.03 -8.50 0.18
C ASP A 128 -30.99 -9.61 -0.03
N ALA A 129 -29.69 -9.28 -0.02
CA ALA A 129 -28.61 -10.26 -0.18
C ALA A 129 -28.59 -11.33 0.93
N ILE A 130 -28.87 -10.93 2.17
CA ILE A 130 -28.98 -11.84 3.32
C ILE A 130 -30.25 -12.69 3.20
N TRP A 131 -31.38 -12.07 2.87
CA TRP A 131 -32.68 -12.73 2.77
C TRP A 131 -32.73 -13.77 1.64
N ASP A 132 -32.12 -13.45 0.50
CA ASP A 132 -32.16 -14.30 -0.69
C ASP A 132 -31.12 -15.42 -0.69
N ALA A 133 -30.10 -15.36 0.17
CA ALA A 133 -29.01 -16.33 0.22
C ALA A 133 -29.52 -17.77 0.45
N LYS A 134 -28.97 -18.73 -0.32
CA LYS A 134 -29.35 -20.16 -0.24
C LYS A 134 -28.31 -21.07 0.38
N HIS A 135 -27.07 -20.61 0.54
CA HIS A 135 -25.94 -21.47 0.92
C HIS A 135 -25.11 -20.90 2.07
N LEU A 136 -24.61 -19.68 1.94
CA LEU A 136 -23.67 -19.12 2.91
C LEU A 136 -23.92 -17.63 3.10
N ILE A 137 -23.70 -17.19 4.34
CA ILE A 137 -23.68 -15.80 4.76
C ILE A 137 -22.47 -15.66 5.68
N TYR A 138 -21.47 -14.88 5.26
CA TYR A 138 -20.28 -14.59 6.07
C TYR A 138 -20.28 -13.11 6.44
N ILE A 139 -20.24 -12.84 7.75
CA ILE A 139 -20.30 -11.48 8.31
C ILE A 139 -19.13 -11.32 9.28
N THR A 140 -18.41 -10.21 9.16
CA THR A 140 -17.37 -9.77 10.10
C THR A 140 -17.70 -8.35 10.55
N GLY A 141 -17.66 -8.08 11.85
CA GLY A 141 -17.84 -6.76 12.44
C GLY A 141 -16.61 -6.34 13.25
N TRP A 142 -16.48 -5.04 13.50
CA TRP A 142 -15.49 -4.50 14.44
C TRP A 142 -15.80 -4.93 15.87
#